data_AF-A0A0Q7DDR3-F1
#
_entry.id   AF-A0A0Q7DDR3-F1
#
_cell.length_a   1.000
_cell.length_b   1.000
_cell.length_c   1.000
_cell.angle_alpha   90.00
_cell.angle_beta   90.00
_cell.angle_gamma   90.00
#
_symmetry.space_group_name_H-M   'P 1'
#
loop_
_entity.id
_entity.type
_entity.pdbx_description
1 polymer ?
#
loop_
_entity_poly.entity_id
_entity_poly.type
_entity_poly.pdbx_seq_one_letter_code
_entity_poly.pdbx_strand_id
1 'polypeptide(L)'
;MLLGLGLPLDVRADIDRAALIRLAPSVVKIEAVSPSGGFQLGSGVIVGPGKVVTNCHVTRHAERVQVVKGGVRWRANLQAADMLRDLCLLRVPRLEGDAVTIARAATLQPGQQVLAMGYTGGVGIQLSEGDVVALHRWSGSQIVQSSNWFSSGASGGGLFNADGALVGILTFRLRGGAKHYFAAPADWLLAQLNDELPYNAVAPLPGKSFWEQPDAEQPYFLQAAALEQSQRWTALAELAERWQQEIGDDPEAPYVLGVAFEALHQPEPSIRAFRRSVEIDPNYDRSWARLAQAYKRQGQLRESRHAVARLATLDPKQARELAAELEKP
;
A
#
# COMPACT_ATOMS: atom_id res chain seq x y z
N MET A 1 -32.47 -33.17 -3.80
CA MET A 1 -31.75 -33.21 -2.51
C MET A 1 -30.67 -32.13 -2.58
N LEU A 2 -31.03 -30.88 -2.22
CA LEU A 2 -30.11 -29.74 -2.29
C LEU A 2 -29.13 -29.81 -1.12
N LEU A 3 -27.87 -30.12 -1.39
CA LEU A 3 -26.77 -29.93 -0.46
C LEU A 3 -26.47 -28.44 -0.39
N GLY A 4 -27.03 -27.78 0.63
CA GLY A 4 -26.63 -26.43 1.01
C GLY A 4 -25.20 -26.45 1.51
N LEU A 5 -24.26 -26.01 0.66
CA LEU A 5 -22.94 -25.62 1.09
C LEU A 5 -23.10 -24.40 2.01
N GLY A 6 -23.11 -24.65 3.31
CA GLY A 6 -23.03 -23.59 4.32
C GLY A 6 -21.69 -22.88 4.13
N LEU A 7 -21.74 -21.71 3.48
CA LEU A 7 -20.60 -20.80 3.45
C LEU A 7 -20.29 -20.40 4.90
N PRO A 8 -19.02 -20.41 5.32
CA PRO A 8 -18.65 -20.08 6.68
C PRO A 8 -19.13 -18.65 7.02
N LEU A 9 -19.76 -18.52 8.19
CA LEU A 9 -20.15 -17.24 8.76
C LEU A 9 -18.89 -16.40 8.98
N ASP A 10 -18.94 -15.19 8.43
CA ASP A 10 -17.89 -14.18 8.46
C ASP A 10 -17.65 -13.74 9.91
N VAL A 11 -16.63 -14.30 10.57
CA VAL A 11 -16.12 -13.72 11.82
C VAL A 11 -15.26 -12.54 11.40
N ARG A 12 -15.89 -11.38 11.23
CA ARG A 12 -15.16 -10.11 11.16
C ARG A 12 -14.25 -10.05 12.38
N ALA A 13 -12.95 -9.95 12.17
CA ALA A 13 -12.10 -9.33 13.18
C ALA A 13 -12.40 -7.84 13.11
N ASP A 14 -13.54 -7.41 13.65
CA ASP A 14 -13.85 -5.99 13.81
C ASP A 14 -12.64 -5.35 14.51
N ILE A 15 -12.02 -4.35 13.89
CA ILE A 15 -10.91 -3.62 14.53
C ILE A 15 -11.41 -3.13 15.88
N ASP A 16 -10.85 -3.71 16.94
CA ASP A 16 -11.25 -3.42 18.30
C ASP A 16 -11.08 -1.92 18.56
N ARG A 17 -12.18 -1.22 18.85
CA ARG A 17 -12.13 0.22 19.17
C ARG A 17 -11.19 0.50 20.35
N ALA A 18 -10.98 -0.46 21.25
CA ALA A 18 -9.98 -0.32 22.31
C ALA A 18 -8.54 -0.43 21.78
N ALA A 19 -8.28 -1.19 20.70
CA ALA A 19 -7.00 -1.17 20.00
C ALA A 19 -6.71 0.21 19.41
N LEU A 20 -7.72 0.90 18.86
CA LEU A 20 -7.58 2.27 18.34
C LEU A 20 -7.11 3.27 19.40
N ILE A 21 -7.68 3.18 20.60
CA ILE A 21 -7.31 4.05 21.74
C ILE A 21 -5.85 3.79 22.16
N ARG A 22 -5.39 2.54 22.10
CA ARG A 22 -4.00 2.17 22.43
C ARG A 22 -2.99 2.62 21.37
N LEU A 23 -3.37 2.65 20.09
CA LEU A 23 -2.48 3.01 18.97
C LEU A 23 -2.30 4.51 18.80
N ALA A 24 -3.35 5.31 19.06
CA ALA A 24 -3.34 6.74 18.80
C ALA A 24 -2.17 7.51 19.45
N PRO A 25 -1.75 7.22 20.71
CA PRO A 25 -0.59 7.87 21.32
C PRO A 25 0.77 7.57 20.65
N SER A 26 0.85 6.52 19.84
CA SER A 26 2.05 6.12 19.09
C SER A 26 2.11 6.75 17.69
N VAL A 27 1.03 7.38 17.23
CA VAL A 27 1.01 8.18 16.00
C VAL A 27 1.13 9.65 16.38
N VAL A 28 2.14 10.31 15.82
CA VAL A 28 2.57 11.65 16.21
C VAL A 28 2.53 12.60 15.02
N LYS A 29 2.41 13.90 15.29
CA LYS A 29 2.49 14.92 14.24
C LYS A 29 3.95 15.35 14.04
N ILE A 30 4.33 15.57 12.79
CA ILE A 30 5.65 16.08 12.42
C ILE A 30 5.51 17.53 11.96
N GLU A 31 6.28 18.42 12.58
CA GLU A 31 6.44 19.82 12.17
C GLU A 31 7.87 20.01 11.66
N ALA A 32 8.02 20.28 10.37
CA ALA A 32 9.30 20.43 9.69
C ALA A 32 9.48 21.87 9.21
N VAL A 33 10.60 22.51 9.56
CA VAL A 33 10.89 23.91 9.23
C VAL A 33 12.15 23.99 8.39
N SER A 34 12.05 24.63 7.23
CA SER A 34 13.18 24.87 6.32
C SER A 34 14.03 26.07 6.76
N PRO A 35 15.27 26.18 6.26
CA PRO A 35 16.13 27.36 6.52
C PRO A 35 15.51 28.68 6.08
N SER A 36 14.67 28.66 5.05
CA SER A 36 13.96 29.84 4.54
C SER A 36 12.69 30.19 5.33
N GLY A 37 12.39 29.46 6.42
CA GLY A 37 11.17 29.63 7.21
C GLY A 37 9.94 28.95 6.63
N GLY A 38 10.08 28.16 5.56
CA GLY A 38 9.02 27.31 5.03
C GLY A 38 8.61 26.23 6.04
N PHE A 39 7.32 25.89 6.05
CA PHE A 39 6.75 24.99 7.03
C PHE A 39 6.03 23.82 6.36
N GLN A 40 6.35 22.60 6.78
CA GLN A 40 5.72 21.37 6.29
C GLN A 40 5.18 20.56 7.46
N LEU A 41 3.96 20.05 7.27
CA LEU A 41 3.29 19.16 8.22
C LEU A 41 3.26 17.75 7.66
N GLY A 42 3.45 16.79 8.55
CA GLY A 42 3.25 15.38 8.30
C GLY A 42 2.89 14.63 9.57
N SER A 43 2.99 13.32 9.48
CA SER A 43 2.74 12.37 10.55
C SER A 43 3.96 11.49 10.76
N GLY A 44 4.01 10.81 11.89
CA GLY A 44 5.05 9.84 12.21
C GLY A 44 4.50 8.75 13.12
N VAL A 45 5.25 7.66 13.26
CA VAL A 45 4.90 6.54 14.12
C VAL A 45 6.07 6.20 15.05
N ILE A 46 5.80 6.05 16.34
CA ILE A 46 6.80 5.63 17.33
C ILE A 46 7.07 4.14 17.12
N VAL A 47 8.30 3.80 16.74
CA VAL A 47 8.74 2.43 16.39
C VAL A 47 9.84 1.91 17.33
N GLY A 48 10.20 2.69 18.34
CA GLY A 48 11.14 2.32 19.39
C GLY A 48 11.36 3.46 20.38
N PRO A 49 12.11 3.23 21.47
CA PRO A 49 12.42 4.27 22.44
C PRO A 49 13.09 5.48 21.79
N GLY A 50 12.40 6.62 21.80
CA GLY A 50 12.85 7.84 21.13
C GLY A 50 13.10 7.68 19.63
N LYS A 51 12.50 6.69 18.96
CA LYS A 51 12.60 6.44 17.52
C LYS A 51 11.24 6.67 16.86
N VAL A 52 11.18 7.57 15.88
CA VAL A 52 9.96 7.88 15.12
C VAL A 52 10.23 7.72 13.63
N VAL A 53 9.45 6.90 12.93
CA VAL A 53 9.47 6.85 11.47
C VAL A 53 8.52 7.90 10.90
N THR A 54 8.91 8.52 9.79
CA THR A 54 8.06 9.36 8.93
C THR A 54 8.52 9.18 7.48
N ASN A 55 7.87 9.85 6.52
CA ASN A 55 8.40 9.92 5.17
C ASN A 55 9.53 10.94 5.06
N CYS A 56 10.52 10.65 4.22
CA CYS A 56 11.61 11.60 4.00
C CYS A 56 11.16 12.88 3.30
N HIS A 57 10.17 12.82 2.41
CA HIS A 57 9.65 14.04 1.78
C HIS A 57 8.98 15.01 2.78
N VAL A 58 8.61 14.56 3.98
CA VAL A 58 8.09 15.42 5.07
C VAL A 58 9.21 16.24 5.70
N THR A 59 10.42 15.69 5.80
CA THR A 59 11.56 16.33 6.46
C THR A 59 12.64 16.83 5.50
N ARG A 60 12.52 16.53 4.20
CA ARG A 60 13.55 16.73 3.17
C ARG A 60 14.14 18.13 3.13
N HIS A 61 13.33 19.15 3.33
CA HIS A 61 13.78 20.55 3.25
C HIS A 61 14.08 21.17 4.61
N ALA A 62 13.99 20.39 5.69
CA ALA A 62 14.02 20.89 7.04
C ALA A 62 15.45 21.03 7.58
N GLU A 63 15.71 22.15 8.26
CA GLU A 63 16.82 22.28 9.22
C GLU A 63 16.39 21.91 10.64
N ARG A 64 15.09 21.85 10.88
CA ARG A 64 14.51 21.60 12.20
C ARG A 64 13.26 20.76 12.06
N VAL A 65 13.25 19.63 12.77
CA VAL A 65 12.11 18.73 12.83
C VAL A 65 11.67 18.60 14.28
N GLN A 66 10.37 18.80 14.52
CA GLN A 66 9.73 18.64 15.81
C GLN A 66 8.66 17.55 15.71
N VAL A 67 8.66 16.66 16.69
CA VAL A 67 7.58 15.70 16.92
C VAL A 67 6.60 16.33 17.92
N VAL A 68 5.33 16.31 17.59
CA VAL A 68 4.24 16.83 18.42
C VAL A 68 3.32 15.70 18.86
N LYS A 69 3.14 15.57 20.17
CA LYS A 69 2.28 14.57 20.82
C LYS A 69 1.63 15.21 22.05
N GLY A 70 0.30 15.12 22.16
CA GLY A 70 -0.44 15.76 23.26
C GLY A 70 -0.22 17.27 23.40
N GLY A 71 0.11 17.97 22.30
CA GLY A 71 0.41 19.41 22.30
C GLY A 71 1.85 19.79 22.68
N VAL A 72 2.63 18.85 23.21
CA VAL A 72 4.04 19.06 23.56
C VAL A 72 4.93 18.83 22.33
N ARG A 73 6.02 19.60 22.22
CA ARG A 73 6.99 19.55 21.12
C ARG A 73 8.32 18.96 21.59
N TRP A 74 8.79 17.93 20.91
CA TRP A 74 10.11 17.35 21.08
C TRP A 74 10.94 17.54 19.83
N ARG A 75 12.19 17.98 19.98
CA ARG A 75 13.11 18.13 18.86
C ARG A 75 13.68 16.78 18.45
N ALA A 76 13.62 16.47 17.15
CA ALA A 76 14.42 15.42 16.56
C ALA A 76 15.84 15.95 16.31
N ASN A 77 16.85 15.27 16.86
CA ASN A 77 18.24 15.73 16.76
C ASN A 77 18.99 15.05 15.63
N LEU A 78 18.67 13.78 15.37
CA LEU A 78 19.30 12.97 14.32
C LEU A 78 18.22 12.37 13.41
N GLN A 79 18.59 12.11 12.17
CA GLN A 79 17.80 11.39 11.19
C GLN A 79 18.68 10.40 10.41
N ALA A 80 18.16 9.20 10.19
CA ALA A 80 18.65 8.27 9.19
C ALA A 80 17.63 8.28 8.04
N ALA A 81 18.11 8.36 6.80
CA ALA A 81 17.26 8.57 5.63
C ALA A 81 17.51 7.49 4.58
N ASP A 82 16.44 6.81 4.16
CA ASP A 82 16.37 6.05 2.92
C ASP A 82 15.52 6.85 1.94
N MET A 83 16.19 7.72 1.18
CA MET A 83 15.52 8.64 0.26
C MET A 83 14.78 7.91 -0.85
N LEU A 84 15.35 6.81 -1.37
CA LEU A 84 14.74 6.05 -2.45
C LEU A 84 13.42 5.43 -2.00
N ARG A 85 13.37 4.86 -0.79
CA ARG A 85 12.16 4.25 -0.20
C ARG A 85 11.24 5.23 0.52
N ASP A 86 11.63 6.50 0.60
CA ASP A 86 10.91 7.57 1.29
C ASP A 86 10.67 7.30 2.77
N LEU A 87 11.64 6.71 3.47
CA LEU A 87 11.55 6.41 4.90
C LEU A 87 12.66 7.12 5.66
N CYS A 88 12.26 7.95 6.62
CA CYS A 88 13.16 8.69 7.48
C CYS A 88 12.89 8.31 8.94
N LEU A 89 13.94 7.85 9.62
CA LEU A 89 13.90 7.46 11.02
C LEU A 89 14.54 8.56 11.87
N LEU A 90 13.76 9.15 12.76
CA LEU A 90 14.13 10.28 13.62
C LEU A 90 14.54 9.79 15.01
N ARG A 91 15.62 10.34 15.57
CA ARG A 91 15.97 10.21 17.00
C ARG A 91 15.44 11.40 17.78
N VAL A 92 14.63 11.10 18.78
CA VAL A 92 13.92 12.05 19.65
C VAL A 92 14.14 11.61 21.11
N PRO A 93 15.31 11.87 21.71
CA PRO A 93 15.75 11.21 22.96
C PRO A 93 14.83 11.37 24.17
N ARG A 94 14.01 12.43 24.21
CA ARG A 94 13.09 12.74 25.33
C ARG A 94 11.63 12.43 25.01
N LEU A 95 11.34 11.80 23.88
CA LEU A 95 9.98 11.43 23.52
C LEU A 95 9.57 10.18 24.28
N GLU A 96 8.49 10.30 25.05
CA GLU A 96 7.83 9.17 25.70
C GLU A 96 6.70 8.62 24.82
N GLY A 97 6.54 7.30 24.81
CA GLY A 97 5.45 6.62 24.12
C GLY A 97 5.79 5.18 23.78
N ASP A 98 4.74 4.37 23.67
CA ASP A 98 4.90 2.96 23.35
C ASP A 98 5.19 2.79 21.87
N ALA A 99 6.17 1.93 21.58
CA ALA A 99 6.49 1.55 20.22
C ALA A 99 5.43 0.59 19.69
N VAL A 100 5.02 0.78 18.44
CA VAL A 100 4.15 -0.18 17.76
C VAL A 100 4.94 -1.43 17.36
N THR A 101 4.26 -2.56 17.28
CA THR A 101 4.85 -3.77 16.67
C THR A 101 4.87 -3.61 15.16
N ILE A 102 5.95 -4.02 14.51
CA ILE A 102 6.07 -4.01 13.04
C ILE A 102 5.78 -5.41 12.51
N ALA A 103 4.89 -5.49 11.52
CA ALA A 103 4.60 -6.71 10.78
C ALA A 103 5.03 -6.57 9.31
N ARG A 104 5.27 -7.69 8.64
CA ARG A 104 5.66 -7.70 7.23
C ARG A 104 4.44 -7.46 6.35
N ALA A 105 4.54 -6.54 5.38
CA ALA A 105 3.48 -6.31 4.41
C ALA A 105 3.15 -7.57 3.59
N ALA A 106 4.12 -8.48 3.42
CA ALA A 106 3.92 -9.78 2.75
C ALA A 106 2.96 -10.73 3.47
N THR A 107 2.58 -10.48 4.73
CA THR A 107 1.53 -11.27 5.42
C THR A 107 0.13 -10.75 5.12
N LEU A 108 -0.01 -9.60 4.46
CA LEU A 108 -1.30 -9.07 4.07
C LEU A 108 -1.89 -9.86 2.90
N GLN A 109 -3.21 -9.82 2.80
CA GLN A 109 -3.97 -10.35 1.67
C GLN A 109 -4.90 -9.26 1.13
N PRO A 110 -5.14 -9.19 -0.19
CA PRO A 110 -6.21 -8.36 -0.73
C PRO A 110 -7.56 -8.67 -0.08
N GLY A 111 -8.37 -7.63 0.11
CA GLY A 111 -9.62 -7.71 0.87
C GLY A 111 -9.45 -7.72 2.39
N GLN A 112 -8.22 -7.87 2.92
CA GLN A 112 -7.96 -7.79 4.35
C GLN A 112 -8.16 -6.38 4.88
N GLN A 113 -8.87 -6.26 6.00
CA GLN A 113 -9.11 -4.97 6.64
C GLN A 113 -7.82 -4.36 7.20
N VAL A 114 -7.65 -3.06 6.98
CA VAL A 114 -6.54 -2.25 7.49
C VAL A 114 -7.03 -0.87 7.90
N LEU A 115 -6.29 -0.26 8.84
CA LEU A 115 -6.60 1.06 9.37
C LEU A 115 -5.46 2.03 9.08
N ALA A 116 -5.75 3.13 8.40
CA ALA A 116 -4.84 4.26 8.25
C ALA A 116 -5.05 5.27 9.39
N MET A 117 -3.95 5.75 9.96
CA MET A 117 -3.97 6.75 11.02
C MET A 117 -2.87 7.80 10.82
N GLY A 118 -3.27 9.07 10.86
CA GLY A 118 -2.34 10.20 10.70
C GLY A 118 -3.02 11.57 10.87
N TYR A 119 -2.22 12.63 10.93
CA TYR A 119 -2.64 14.02 11.10
C TYR A 119 -3.08 14.66 9.79
N THR A 120 -4.12 14.08 9.16
CA THR A 120 -4.71 14.63 7.94
C THR A 120 -5.24 16.05 8.21
N GLY A 121 -4.82 17.04 7.42
CA GLY A 121 -5.13 18.46 7.65
C GLY A 121 -4.34 19.13 8.78
N GLY A 122 -3.47 18.40 9.50
CA GLY A 122 -2.51 18.96 10.46
C GLY A 122 -3.04 19.36 11.84
N VAL A 123 -4.34 19.20 12.10
CA VAL A 123 -4.99 19.65 13.34
C VAL A 123 -5.06 18.53 14.38
N GLY A 124 -5.59 17.37 13.99
CA GLY A 124 -5.79 16.22 14.87
C GLY A 124 -5.60 14.91 14.15
N ILE A 125 -5.52 13.84 14.92
CA ILE A 125 -5.42 12.49 14.38
C ILE A 125 -6.71 12.13 13.64
N GLN A 126 -6.58 11.57 12.45
CA GLN A 126 -7.67 11.09 11.62
C GLN A 126 -7.48 9.60 11.40
N LEU A 127 -8.59 8.88 11.43
CA LEU A 127 -8.66 7.44 11.21
C LEU A 127 -9.44 7.20 9.92
N SER A 128 -8.94 6.32 9.07
CA SER A 128 -9.69 5.78 7.94
C SER A 128 -9.63 4.27 8.03
N GLU A 129 -10.78 3.63 8.12
CA GLU A 129 -10.92 2.19 7.90
C GLU A 129 -10.96 1.92 6.38
N GLY A 130 -10.52 0.72 6.00
CA GLY A 130 -10.41 0.32 4.60
C GLY A 130 -9.90 -1.10 4.48
N ASP A 131 -9.66 -1.51 3.24
CA ASP A 131 -9.21 -2.84 2.87
C ASP A 131 -7.94 -2.72 2.03
N VAL A 132 -7.08 -3.74 2.09
CA VAL A 132 -5.98 -3.91 1.14
C VAL A 132 -6.59 -4.13 -0.24
N VAL A 133 -6.19 -3.32 -1.21
CA VAL A 133 -6.67 -3.38 -2.60
C VAL A 133 -5.71 -4.19 -3.47
N ALA A 134 -4.41 -3.97 -3.31
CA ALA A 134 -3.37 -4.68 -4.04
C ALA A 134 -2.04 -4.61 -3.28
N LEU A 135 -1.16 -5.55 -3.57
CA LEU A 135 0.21 -5.61 -3.06
C LEU A 135 1.15 -5.65 -4.26
N HIS A 136 2.08 -4.69 -4.33
CA HIS A 136 3.02 -4.56 -5.44
C HIS A 136 4.43 -4.90 -4.99
N ARG A 137 5.04 -5.89 -5.64
CA ARG A 137 6.41 -6.31 -5.35
C ARG A 137 7.38 -5.21 -5.73
N TRP A 138 8.12 -4.69 -4.76
CA TRP A 138 9.20 -3.74 -5.03
C TRP A 138 10.23 -3.69 -3.89
N SER A 139 11.51 -3.60 -4.25
CA SER A 139 12.64 -3.52 -3.30
C SER A 139 12.60 -4.58 -2.19
N GLY A 140 12.25 -5.82 -2.54
CA GLY A 140 12.23 -6.96 -1.61
C GLY A 140 11.04 -7.01 -0.64
N SER A 141 10.02 -6.17 -0.83
CA SER A 141 8.77 -6.21 -0.04
C SER A 141 7.54 -5.86 -0.90
N GLN A 142 6.41 -5.57 -0.25
CA GLN A 142 5.09 -5.37 -0.86
C GLN A 142 4.55 -3.96 -0.59
N ILE A 143 4.67 -3.04 -1.56
CA ILE A 143 3.99 -1.74 -1.47
C ILE A 143 2.49 -1.99 -1.33
N VAL A 144 1.89 -1.41 -0.30
CA VAL A 144 0.49 -1.67 0.02
C VAL A 144 -0.38 -0.62 -0.65
N GLN A 145 -1.20 -1.03 -1.60
CA GLN A 145 -2.31 -0.23 -2.09
C GLN A 145 -3.54 -0.53 -1.24
N SER A 146 -4.23 0.51 -0.75
CA SER A 146 -5.43 0.34 0.09
C SER A 146 -6.56 1.29 -0.31
N SER A 147 -7.75 1.03 0.20
CA SER A 147 -8.91 1.92 0.03
C SER A 147 -8.97 3.05 1.05
N ASN A 148 -8.04 3.07 2.02
CA ASN A 148 -8.00 4.07 3.08
C ASN A 148 -7.72 5.45 2.49
N TRP A 149 -8.66 6.37 2.65
CA TRP A 149 -8.49 7.75 2.21
C TRP A 149 -7.53 8.50 3.12
N PHE A 150 -6.59 9.25 2.53
CA PHE A 150 -5.82 10.26 3.24
C PHE A 150 -5.53 11.48 2.37
N SER A 151 -5.14 12.59 3.02
CA SER A 151 -4.73 13.82 2.33
C SER A 151 -3.54 14.50 2.99
N SER A 152 -3.26 15.76 2.65
CA SER A 152 -2.09 16.49 3.14
C SER A 152 -1.98 16.42 4.68
N GLY A 153 -0.76 16.20 5.18
CA GLY A 153 -0.47 16.01 6.61
C GLY A 153 -0.49 14.55 7.07
N ALA A 154 -1.14 13.63 6.34
CA ALA A 154 -1.15 12.20 6.69
C ALA A 154 0.17 11.47 6.40
N SER A 155 0.98 11.98 5.47
CA SER A 155 2.24 11.37 5.05
C SER A 155 3.16 11.11 6.25
N GLY A 156 3.65 9.88 6.36
CA GLY A 156 4.43 9.37 7.48
C GLY A 156 3.58 8.74 8.60
N GLY A 157 2.26 8.78 8.48
CA GLY A 157 1.33 8.09 9.38
C GLY A 157 1.38 6.58 9.18
N GLY A 158 0.67 5.83 10.03
CA GLY A 158 0.71 4.37 10.01
C GLY A 158 -0.48 3.74 9.28
N LEU A 159 -0.23 2.62 8.60
CA LEU A 159 -1.23 1.64 8.17
C LEU A 159 -1.09 0.41 9.08
N PHE A 160 -2.19 0.03 9.73
CA PHE A 160 -2.22 -1.00 10.77
C PHE A 160 -3.14 -2.15 10.38
N ASN A 161 -2.76 -3.38 10.74
CA ASN A 161 -3.67 -4.54 10.65
C ASN A 161 -4.61 -4.59 11.86
N ALA A 162 -5.50 -5.59 11.90
CA ALA A 162 -6.48 -5.77 12.99
C ALA A 162 -5.85 -5.95 14.39
N ASP A 163 -4.62 -6.47 14.46
CA ASP A 163 -3.87 -6.64 15.72
C ASP A 163 -3.22 -5.33 16.21
N GLY A 164 -3.29 -4.26 15.40
CA GLY A 164 -2.60 -3.00 15.65
C GLY A 164 -1.10 -3.02 15.31
N ALA A 165 -0.64 -4.04 14.60
CA ALA A 165 0.72 -4.06 14.07
C ALA A 165 0.83 -3.14 12.85
N LEU A 166 1.90 -2.36 12.81
CA LEU A 166 2.25 -1.48 11.70
C LEU A 166 2.69 -2.33 10.50
N VAL A 167 1.94 -2.25 9.41
CA VAL A 167 2.20 -2.97 8.15
C VAL A 167 2.66 -2.04 7.04
N GLY A 168 2.39 -0.74 7.14
CA GLY A 168 2.86 0.26 6.19
C GLY A 168 2.93 1.67 6.76
N ILE A 169 3.63 2.55 6.05
CA ILE A 169 3.72 3.99 6.29
C ILE A 169 2.96 4.69 5.18
N LEU A 170 1.95 5.50 5.51
CA LEU A 170 1.15 6.24 4.52
C LEU A 170 2.08 7.20 3.76
N THR A 171 2.25 7.02 2.44
CA THR A 171 3.30 7.74 1.69
C THR A 171 2.73 8.66 0.63
N PHE A 172 2.07 8.10 -0.38
CA PHE A 172 1.66 8.86 -1.57
C PHE A 172 0.32 8.39 -2.13
N ARG A 173 -0.24 9.25 -2.98
CA ARG A 173 -1.43 8.94 -3.79
C ARG A 173 -1.15 9.31 -5.23
N LEU A 174 -1.70 8.56 -6.18
CA LEU A 174 -1.65 8.96 -7.58
C LEU A 174 -2.49 10.23 -7.80
N ARG A 175 -2.06 11.05 -8.75
CA ARG A 175 -2.75 12.31 -9.11
C ARG A 175 -3.65 12.07 -10.32
N GLY A 176 -4.93 12.48 -10.21
CA GLY A 176 -5.93 12.35 -11.26
C GLY A 176 -6.71 11.03 -11.18
N GLY A 177 -7.93 11.00 -11.74
CA GLY A 177 -8.76 9.79 -11.85
C GLY A 177 -9.11 9.13 -10.51
N ALA A 178 -9.08 7.79 -10.50
CA ALA A 178 -9.37 6.95 -9.33
C ALA A 178 -8.35 7.21 -8.21
N LYS A 179 -8.83 7.32 -6.97
CA LYS A 179 -7.99 7.66 -5.81
C LYS A 179 -7.23 6.42 -5.33
N HIS A 180 -6.04 6.19 -5.88
CA HIS A 180 -5.13 5.15 -5.42
C HIS A 180 -4.25 5.65 -4.26
N TYR A 181 -4.26 4.92 -3.14
CA TYR A 181 -3.53 5.24 -1.91
C TYR A 181 -2.48 4.19 -1.62
N PHE A 182 -1.23 4.63 -1.43
CA PHE A 182 -0.09 3.74 -1.26
C PHE A 182 0.64 3.99 0.05
N ALA A 183 1.01 2.90 0.70
CA ALA A 183 1.86 2.89 1.88
C ALA A 183 3.18 2.17 1.58
N ALA A 184 4.30 2.78 2.00
CA ALA A 184 5.59 2.11 2.02
C ALA A 184 5.57 0.96 3.04
N PRO A 185 6.12 -0.22 2.76
CA PRO A 185 6.15 -1.36 3.68
C PRO A 185 6.87 -1.01 4.98
N ALA A 186 6.24 -1.31 6.12
CA ALA A 186 6.84 -1.03 7.42
C ALA A 186 8.05 -1.95 7.69
N ASP A 187 8.11 -3.14 7.09
CA ASP A 187 9.21 -4.08 7.27
C ASP A 187 10.54 -3.65 6.65
N TRP A 188 10.56 -2.64 5.76
CA TRP A 188 11.81 -1.99 5.36
C TRP A 188 12.55 -1.35 6.54
N LEU A 189 11.84 -1.03 7.61
CA LEU A 189 12.44 -0.50 8.84
C LEU A 189 13.20 -1.56 9.63
N LEU A 190 12.95 -2.86 9.42
CA LEU A 190 13.57 -3.91 10.25
C LEU A 190 15.10 -3.90 10.14
N ALA A 191 15.63 -3.63 8.94
CA ALA A 191 17.06 -3.42 8.72
C ALA A 191 17.55 -2.10 9.38
N GLN A 192 16.78 -1.02 9.22
CA GLN A 192 17.15 0.31 9.72
C GLN A 192 17.10 0.44 11.25
N LEU A 193 16.21 -0.30 11.91
CA LEU A 193 16.06 -0.30 13.36
C LEU A 193 17.27 -0.92 14.07
N ASN A 194 18.03 -1.75 13.38
CA ASN A 194 19.31 -2.31 13.84
C ASN A 194 20.49 -1.33 13.62
N ASP A 195 20.19 -0.05 13.34
CA ASP A 195 21.17 1.03 13.13
C ASP A 195 22.13 0.77 11.94
N GLU A 196 21.68 0.01 10.93
CA GLU A 196 22.44 -0.23 9.68
C GLU A 196 22.61 1.03 8.82
N LEU A 197 21.70 2.00 8.94
CA LEU A 197 21.82 3.30 8.29
C LEU A 197 22.45 4.33 9.22
N PRO A 198 23.40 5.15 8.73
CA PRO A 198 24.04 6.17 9.55
C PRO A 198 23.04 7.28 9.93
N TYR A 199 22.97 7.56 11.22
CA TYR A 199 22.27 8.73 11.73
C TYR A 199 23.12 9.98 11.58
N ASN A 200 22.55 11.01 10.97
CA ASN A 200 23.16 12.32 10.82
C ASN A 200 22.34 13.38 11.53
N ALA A 201 22.92 14.55 11.81
CA ALA A 201 22.15 15.70 12.29
C ALA A 201 21.02 16.03 11.30
N VAL A 202 19.86 16.46 11.82
CA VAL A 202 18.75 16.90 10.98
C VAL A 202 19.20 18.06 10.09
N ALA A 203 19.12 17.86 8.78
CA ALA A 203 19.50 18.81 7.74
C ALA A 203 18.74 18.48 6.44
N PRO A 204 18.70 19.40 5.46
CA PRO A 204 18.08 19.12 4.18
C PRO A 204 18.69 17.88 3.49
N LEU A 205 17.82 17.05 2.91
CA LEU A 205 18.17 15.79 2.27
C LEU A 205 18.16 15.94 0.74
N PRO A 206 19.17 15.43 0.02
CA PRO A 206 19.18 15.41 -1.44
C PRO A 206 18.37 14.24 -1.99
N GLY A 207 17.96 14.34 -3.26
CA GLY A 207 17.35 13.24 -4.00
C GLY A 207 15.82 13.18 -3.92
N LYS A 208 15.28 12.21 -4.66
CA LYS A 208 13.85 11.95 -4.82
C LYS A 208 13.57 10.50 -4.44
N SER A 209 12.35 10.26 -4.00
CA SER A 209 11.85 8.91 -3.75
C SER A 209 11.39 8.24 -5.04
N PHE A 210 11.28 6.91 -5.03
CA PHE A 210 10.95 6.12 -6.21
C PHE A 210 9.66 6.58 -6.91
N TRP A 211 8.67 7.05 -6.16
CA TRP A 211 7.37 7.51 -6.64
C TRP A 211 7.37 8.97 -7.14
N GLU A 212 8.45 9.72 -6.91
CA GLU A 212 8.65 11.09 -7.41
C GLU A 212 9.56 11.16 -8.64
N GLN A 213 10.12 10.02 -9.04
CA GLN A 213 10.96 9.93 -10.24
C GLN A 213 10.12 10.21 -11.50
N PRO A 214 10.76 10.61 -12.61
CA PRO A 214 10.09 10.63 -13.91
C PRO A 214 9.46 9.27 -14.21
N ASP A 215 8.30 9.24 -14.87
CA ASP A 215 7.52 8.01 -15.08
C ASP A 215 8.38 6.84 -15.59
N ALA A 216 9.28 7.07 -16.56
CA ALA A 216 10.14 6.03 -17.13
C ALA A 216 11.11 5.37 -16.12
N GLU A 217 11.42 6.04 -15.01
CA GLU A 217 12.31 5.56 -13.93
C GLU A 217 11.53 5.00 -12.73
N GLN A 218 10.21 5.15 -12.70
CA GLN A 218 9.38 4.59 -11.65
C GLN A 218 9.28 3.06 -11.79
N PRO A 219 8.94 2.33 -10.71
CA PRO A 219 8.63 0.90 -10.81
C PRO A 219 7.50 0.63 -11.80
N TYR A 220 7.53 -0.55 -12.43
CA TYR A 220 6.56 -0.93 -13.46
C TYR A 220 5.10 -0.80 -13.02
N PHE A 221 4.77 -1.14 -11.77
CA PHE A 221 3.40 -1.03 -11.28
C PHE A 221 2.89 0.43 -11.28
N LEU A 222 3.76 1.42 -11.02
CA LEU A 222 3.39 2.84 -11.10
C LEU A 222 3.27 3.31 -12.55
N GLN A 223 4.19 2.88 -13.42
CA GLN A 223 4.08 3.13 -14.86
C GLN A 223 2.77 2.56 -15.43
N ALA A 224 2.42 1.34 -15.03
CA ALA A 224 1.21 0.66 -15.43
C ALA A 224 -0.04 1.43 -14.94
N ALA A 225 -0.07 1.83 -13.66
CA ALA A 225 -1.18 2.62 -13.12
C ALA A 225 -1.36 3.96 -13.85
N ALA A 226 -0.27 4.66 -14.20
CA ALA A 226 -0.32 5.91 -14.95
C ALA A 226 -0.87 5.72 -16.37
N LEU A 227 -0.45 4.66 -17.07
CA LEU A 227 -0.95 4.32 -18.41
C LEU A 227 -2.42 3.87 -18.39
N GLU A 228 -2.83 3.08 -17.40
CA GLU A 228 -4.22 2.67 -17.17
C GLU A 228 -5.11 3.89 -16.92
N GLN A 229 -4.69 4.79 -16.04
CA GLN A 229 -5.41 6.03 -15.74
C GLN A 229 -5.56 6.93 -16.99
N SER A 230 -4.56 6.91 -17.87
CA SER A 230 -4.56 7.66 -19.13
C SER A 230 -5.21 6.90 -20.28
N GLN A 231 -5.75 5.70 -20.03
CA GLN A 231 -6.38 4.82 -21.03
C GLN A 231 -5.48 4.50 -22.24
N ARG A 232 -4.16 4.46 -22.03
CA ARG A 232 -3.17 4.17 -23.08
C ARG A 232 -2.90 2.67 -23.18
N TRP A 233 -3.93 1.92 -23.58
CA TRP A 233 -3.95 0.45 -23.51
C TRP A 233 -2.86 -0.24 -24.32
N THR A 234 -2.54 0.25 -25.52
CA THR A 234 -1.44 -0.31 -26.33
C THR A 234 -0.09 -0.14 -25.63
N ALA A 235 0.18 1.05 -25.10
CA ALA A 235 1.41 1.30 -24.35
C ALA A 235 1.46 0.50 -23.04
N LEU A 236 0.30 0.25 -22.41
CA LEU A 236 0.19 -0.61 -21.22
C LEU A 236 0.58 -2.06 -21.55
N ALA A 237 0.12 -2.59 -22.68
CA ALA A 237 0.50 -3.92 -23.16
C ALA A 237 2.02 -4.00 -23.43
N GLU A 238 2.58 -3.04 -24.15
CA GLU A 238 4.03 -2.97 -24.43
C GLU A 238 4.87 -2.87 -23.14
N LEU A 239 4.40 -2.10 -22.15
CA LEU A 239 5.04 -2.02 -20.83
C LEU A 239 5.03 -3.38 -20.13
N ALA A 240 3.88 -4.05 -20.12
CA ALA A 240 3.70 -5.34 -19.44
C ALA A 240 4.49 -6.47 -20.11
N GLU A 241 4.67 -6.44 -21.43
CA GLU A 241 5.54 -7.36 -22.15
C GLU A 241 7.02 -7.14 -21.79
N ARG A 242 7.48 -5.88 -21.75
CA ARG A 242 8.84 -5.56 -21.29
C ARG A 242 9.06 -5.98 -19.84
N TRP A 243 8.09 -5.70 -18.97
CA TRP A 243 8.14 -6.12 -17.56
C TRP A 243 8.30 -7.64 -17.43
N GLN A 244 7.55 -8.45 -18.19
CA GLN A 244 7.72 -9.91 -18.19
C GLN A 244 9.09 -10.37 -18.71
N GLN A 245 9.66 -9.66 -19.69
CA GLN A 245 10.99 -10.00 -20.22
C GLN A 245 12.11 -9.72 -19.21
N GLU A 246 11.99 -8.61 -18.47
CA GLU A 246 12.99 -8.19 -17.48
C GLU A 246 12.81 -8.89 -16.12
N ILE A 247 11.55 -9.18 -15.74
CA ILE A 247 11.17 -9.79 -14.46
C ILE A 247 10.15 -10.92 -14.73
N GLY A 248 10.67 -12.09 -15.14
CA GLY A 248 9.85 -13.20 -15.60
C GLY A 248 9.02 -13.94 -14.54
N ASP A 249 9.24 -13.67 -13.25
CA ASP A 249 8.60 -14.32 -12.11
C ASP A 249 7.62 -13.40 -11.33
N ASP A 250 7.24 -12.26 -11.93
CA ASP A 250 6.24 -11.36 -11.37
C ASP A 250 4.84 -11.64 -11.95
N PRO A 251 3.86 -12.09 -11.15
CA PRO A 251 2.50 -12.34 -11.62
C PRO A 251 1.74 -11.06 -12.00
N GLU A 252 2.18 -9.87 -11.55
CA GLU A 252 1.50 -8.61 -11.87
C GLU A 252 1.71 -8.21 -13.34
N ALA A 253 2.86 -8.53 -13.92
CA ALA A 253 3.15 -8.21 -15.32
C ALA A 253 2.16 -8.87 -16.31
N PRO A 254 1.91 -10.19 -16.29
CA PRO A 254 0.86 -10.81 -17.12
C PRO A 254 -0.56 -10.43 -16.70
N TYR A 255 -0.80 -10.05 -15.43
CA TYR A 255 -2.09 -9.47 -15.04
C TYR A 255 -2.35 -8.14 -15.77
N VAL A 256 -1.39 -7.22 -15.74
CA VAL A 256 -1.49 -5.92 -16.41
C VAL A 256 -1.64 -6.10 -17.92
N LEU A 257 -0.92 -7.05 -18.52
CA LEU A 257 -1.08 -7.41 -19.93
C LEU A 257 -2.52 -7.89 -20.23
N GLY A 258 -3.11 -8.69 -19.35
CA GLY A 258 -4.49 -9.14 -19.47
C GLY A 258 -5.50 -8.00 -19.40
N VAL A 259 -5.29 -7.03 -18.51
CA VAL A 259 -6.10 -5.80 -18.41
C VAL A 259 -6.00 -4.97 -19.69
N ALA A 260 -4.79 -4.80 -20.23
CA ALA A 260 -4.59 -4.07 -21.48
C ALA A 260 -5.34 -4.74 -22.65
N PHE A 261 -5.24 -6.05 -22.80
CA PHE A 261 -5.97 -6.78 -23.85
C PHE A 261 -7.48 -6.78 -23.66
N GLU A 262 -7.97 -6.82 -22.41
CA GLU A 262 -9.39 -6.68 -22.10
C GLU A 262 -9.92 -5.33 -22.61
N ALA A 263 -9.20 -4.23 -22.33
CA ALA A 263 -9.56 -2.88 -22.78
C ALA A 263 -9.42 -2.70 -24.31
N LEU A 264 -8.56 -3.47 -24.96
CA LEU A 264 -8.40 -3.53 -26.42
C LEU A 264 -9.41 -4.47 -27.10
N HIS A 265 -10.38 -5.02 -26.37
CA HIS A 265 -11.38 -5.98 -26.87
C HIS A 265 -10.76 -7.24 -27.49
N GLN A 266 -9.67 -7.74 -26.91
CA GLN A 266 -8.98 -8.97 -27.30
C GLN A 266 -9.16 -10.06 -26.22
N PRO A 267 -10.29 -10.80 -26.23
CA PRO A 267 -10.64 -11.68 -25.11
C PRO A 267 -9.73 -12.90 -24.99
N GLU A 268 -9.31 -13.53 -26.09
CA GLU A 268 -8.41 -14.69 -26.03
C GLU A 268 -7.01 -14.32 -25.53
N PRO A 269 -6.35 -13.26 -26.04
CA PRO A 269 -5.10 -12.76 -25.45
C PRO A 269 -5.24 -12.38 -23.97
N SER A 270 -6.33 -11.72 -23.59
CA SER A 270 -6.60 -11.33 -22.20
C SER A 270 -6.69 -12.54 -21.26
N ILE A 271 -7.49 -13.56 -21.61
CA ILE A 271 -7.61 -14.79 -20.82
C ILE A 271 -6.26 -15.52 -20.71
N ARG A 272 -5.49 -15.60 -21.80
CA ARG A 272 -4.15 -16.23 -21.76
C ARG A 272 -3.21 -15.49 -20.81
N ALA A 273 -3.22 -14.16 -20.82
CA ALA A 273 -2.38 -13.36 -19.94
C ALA A 273 -2.78 -13.54 -18.47
N PHE A 274 -4.07 -13.49 -18.12
CA PHE A 274 -4.48 -13.76 -16.74
C PHE A 274 -4.20 -15.19 -16.28
N ARG A 275 -4.32 -16.19 -17.16
CA ARG A 275 -3.89 -17.57 -16.87
C ARG A 275 -2.41 -17.64 -16.56
N ARG A 276 -1.57 -16.97 -17.36
CA ARG A 276 -0.13 -16.91 -17.10
C ARG A 276 0.19 -16.28 -15.75
N SER A 277 -0.56 -15.26 -15.33
CA SER A 277 -0.42 -14.65 -14.00
C SER A 277 -0.66 -15.66 -12.87
N VAL A 278 -1.76 -16.42 -12.92
CA VAL A 278 -2.06 -17.41 -11.87
C VAL A 278 -1.20 -18.68 -11.96
N GLU A 279 -0.56 -18.93 -13.11
CA GLU A 279 0.47 -19.96 -13.24
C GLU A 279 1.78 -19.57 -12.53
N ILE A 280 2.13 -18.27 -12.55
CA ILE A 280 3.29 -17.73 -11.81
C ILE A 280 2.98 -17.72 -10.30
N ASP A 281 1.81 -17.20 -9.93
CA ASP A 281 1.37 -17.14 -8.54
C ASP A 281 -0.11 -17.54 -8.42
N PRO A 282 -0.39 -18.78 -7.98
CA PRO A 282 -1.76 -19.26 -7.78
C PRO A 282 -2.56 -18.48 -6.73
N ASN A 283 -1.92 -17.65 -5.92
CA ASN A 283 -2.54 -16.79 -4.91
C ASN A 283 -2.78 -15.35 -5.41
N TYR A 284 -2.50 -15.06 -6.69
CA TYR A 284 -2.78 -13.76 -7.30
C TYR A 284 -4.27 -13.58 -7.59
N ASP A 285 -5.01 -13.24 -6.55
CA ASP A 285 -6.45 -13.00 -6.47
C ASP A 285 -7.00 -12.16 -7.64
N ARG A 286 -6.35 -11.04 -7.99
CA ARG A 286 -6.83 -10.11 -9.03
C ARG A 286 -6.95 -10.78 -10.40
N SER A 287 -6.06 -11.73 -10.72
CA SER A 287 -6.14 -12.51 -11.95
C SER A 287 -7.25 -13.54 -11.91
N TRP A 288 -7.53 -14.16 -10.76
CA TRP A 288 -8.70 -15.03 -10.60
C TRP A 288 -10.02 -14.27 -10.77
N ALA A 289 -10.12 -13.07 -10.19
CA ALA A 289 -11.29 -12.20 -10.35
C ALA A 289 -11.51 -11.82 -11.82
N ARG A 290 -10.45 -11.39 -12.53
CA ARG A 290 -10.54 -11.06 -13.96
C ARG A 290 -10.83 -12.27 -14.83
N LEU A 291 -10.24 -13.45 -14.54
CA LEU A 291 -10.57 -14.70 -15.24
C LEU A 291 -12.04 -15.06 -15.09
N ALA A 292 -12.60 -14.97 -13.88
CA ALA A 292 -14.01 -15.24 -13.65
C ALA A 292 -14.92 -14.38 -14.54
N GLN A 293 -14.64 -13.07 -14.59
CA GLN A 293 -15.39 -12.13 -15.43
C GLN A 293 -15.17 -12.38 -16.93
N ALA A 294 -13.93 -12.61 -17.36
CA ALA A 294 -13.59 -12.86 -18.76
C ALA A 294 -14.26 -14.14 -19.28
N TYR A 295 -14.19 -15.23 -18.52
CA TYR A 295 -14.86 -16.48 -18.87
C TYR A 295 -16.37 -16.34 -18.94
N LYS A 296 -16.98 -15.60 -18.01
CA LYS A 296 -18.42 -15.32 -18.05
C LYS A 296 -18.81 -14.60 -19.35
N ARG A 297 -18.09 -13.55 -19.73
CA ARG A 297 -18.36 -12.79 -20.97
C ARG A 297 -18.25 -13.65 -22.23
N GLN A 298 -17.37 -14.66 -22.22
CA GLN A 298 -17.22 -15.62 -23.31
C GLN A 298 -18.21 -16.82 -23.24
N GLY A 299 -19.15 -16.83 -22.29
CA GLY A 299 -20.10 -17.95 -22.10
C GLY A 299 -19.49 -19.21 -21.47
N GLN A 300 -18.25 -19.13 -21.00
CA GLN A 300 -17.50 -20.23 -20.38
C GLN A 300 -17.82 -20.32 -18.88
N LEU A 301 -19.07 -20.65 -18.57
CA LEU A 301 -19.59 -20.59 -17.19
C LEU A 301 -18.90 -21.58 -16.23
N ARG A 302 -18.44 -22.74 -16.73
CA ARG A 302 -17.75 -23.73 -15.90
C ARG A 302 -16.40 -23.19 -15.41
N GLU A 303 -15.64 -22.62 -16.32
CA GLU A 303 -14.33 -22.01 -16.08
C GLU A 303 -14.48 -20.78 -15.19
N SER A 304 -15.51 -19.97 -15.42
CA SER A 304 -15.85 -18.84 -14.57
C SER A 304 -16.13 -19.25 -13.13
N ARG A 305 -16.98 -20.26 -12.90
CA ARG A 305 -17.27 -20.80 -11.55
C ARG A 305 -16.02 -21.37 -10.88
N HIS A 306 -15.13 -22.02 -11.64
CA HIS A 306 -13.86 -22.50 -11.10
C HIS A 306 -12.99 -21.33 -10.64
N ALA A 307 -12.85 -20.27 -11.44
CA ALA A 307 -12.10 -19.08 -11.06
C ALA A 307 -12.67 -18.40 -9.80
N VAL A 308 -14.01 -18.29 -9.68
CA VAL A 308 -14.67 -17.79 -8.46
C VAL A 308 -14.39 -18.68 -7.25
N ALA A 309 -14.41 -20.00 -7.40
CA ALA A 309 -14.08 -20.92 -6.30
C ALA A 309 -12.63 -20.78 -5.83
N ARG A 310 -11.69 -20.51 -6.76
CA ARG A 310 -10.30 -20.18 -6.40
C ARG A 310 -10.22 -18.85 -5.66
N LEU A 311 -10.87 -17.80 -6.18
CA LEU A 311 -10.91 -16.49 -5.55
C LEU A 311 -11.51 -16.56 -4.13
N ALA A 312 -12.51 -17.41 -3.90
CA ALA A 312 -13.14 -17.56 -2.58
C ALA A 312 -12.18 -18.00 -1.48
N THR A 313 -11.02 -18.58 -1.83
CA THR A 313 -9.96 -18.95 -0.87
C THR A 313 -8.96 -17.82 -0.60
N LEU A 314 -9.00 -16.75 -1.39
CA LEU A 314 -8.04 -15.64 -1.37
C LEU A 314 -8.73 -14.33 -0.94
N ASP A 315 -9.84 -14.00 -1.60
CA ASP A 315 -10.73 -12.88 -1.28
C ASP A 315 -12.19 -13.37 -1.27
N PRO A 316 -12.69 -13.87 -0.11
CA PRO A 316 -14.05 -14.36 0.03
C PRO A 316 -15.11 -13.28 -0.25
N LYS A 317 -14.80 -12.00 0.00
CA LYS A 317 -15.74 -10.89 -0.18
C LYS A 317 -15.97 -10.66 -1.67
N GLN A 318 -14.90 -10.48 -2.42
CA GLN A 318 -14.98 -10.29 -3.87
C GLN A 318 -15.54 -11.52 -4.59
N ALA A 319 -15.21 -12.73 -4.12
CA ALA A 319 -15.78 -13.96 -4.68
C ALA A 319 -17.31 -14.03 -4.54
N ARG A 320 -17.87 -13.60 -3.40
CA ARG A 320 -19.32 -13.53 -3.20
C ARG A 320 -19.99 -12.52 -4.12
N GLU A 321 -19.37 -11.36 -4.31
CA GLU A 321 -19.86 -10.33 -5.25
C GLU A 321 -19.90 -10.88 -6.68
N LEU A 322 -18.84 -11.52 -7.13
CA LEU A 322 -18.78 -12.14 -8.47
C LEU A 322 -19.72 -13.33 -8.62
N ALA A 323 -19.87 -14.16 -7.58
CA ALA A 323 -20.80 -15.28 -7.60
C ALA A 323 -22.26 -14.80 -7.80
N ALA A 324 -22.66 -13.75 -7.09
CA ALA A 324 -23.99 -13.16 -7.23
C ALA A 324 -24.25 -12.60 -8.63
N GLU A 325 -23.20 -12.15 -9.34
CA GLU A 325 -23.33 -11.75 -10.73
C GLU A 325 -23.52 -12.93 -11.69
N LEU A 326 -22.94 -14.09 -11.40
CA LEU A 326 -23.06 -15.29 -12.25
C LEU A 326 -24.47 -15.91 -12.25
N GLU A 327 -25.27 -15.60 -11.24
CA GLU A 327 -26.66 -16.08 -11.11
C GLU A 327 -27.69 -15.17 -11.78
N LYS A 328 -27.27 -13.98 -12.24
CA LYS A 328 -28.16 -13.07 -12.99
C LYS A 328 -28.38 -13.62 -14.42
N PRO A 329 -29.64 -13.69 -14.89
CA PRO A 329 -30.01 -14.29 -16.17
C PRO A 329 -29.47 -13.54 -17.39
#